data_AF-A0A8H6RI40-F1
#
_entry.id   AF-A0A8H6RI40-F1
#
_cell.length_a   1.000
_cell.length_b   1.000
_cell.length_c   1.000
_cell.angle_alpha   90.00
_cell.angle_beta   90.00
_cell.angle_gamma   90.00
#
_symmetry.space_group_name_H-M   'P 1'
#
loop_
_entity.id
_entity.type
_entity.pdbx_description
1 polymer ?
#
loop_
_entity_poly.entity_id
_entity_poly.type
_entity_poly.pdbx_seq_one_letter_code
_entity_poly.pdbx_strand_id
1 'polypeptide(L)'
;MALTPQSFTKHDRIAQLRSNPFSTASPKREPFWRKLRQPRYASKSSPSNELPALSGFLDDNAGLGGRIIKPSNELKLRCTEFDENGNVTLVNGEFRKSELIQKYSLLPRDLRKIDSSVLPHILVRPSAILINLLHLRCLIKHNRVLVFDVYGSTDSYAQSLFMYDLEGKLRQKQQSSGAAGNLPYEFRALEAVLISVTSGLESEFEGVRDPVVRVLRELEEDIDRDKLRYLLIYSKKLGTFEQKARLVRDAIDDLLEADDDLASMYLTEKAEGTEREDDNHEEVELLLESYHKVADEIVQVSSNLVSAIRNTEEIVRAILDANRNSLMLLDLKFSIGTLGISAGMFIAALYGMNLENFIEESNYGFFGISGLCTVLSVVASPKGAKD
;
A
#
# COMPACT_ATOMS: atom_id res chain seq x y z
N MET A 1 -71.31 -8.35 -21.93
CA MET A 1 -71.23 -8.26 -23.40
C MET A 1 -69.75 -8.32 -23.74
N ALA A 2 -69.31 -9.34 -24.48
CA ALA A 2 -67.89 -9.65 -24.67
C ALA A 2 -67.33 -9.00 -25.94
N LEU A 3 -66.00 -8.77 -25.98
CA LEU A 3 -65.10 -9.56 -26.83
C LEU A 3 -63.63 -9.10 -26.64
N THR A 4 -62.76 -10.07 -26.37
CA THR A 4 -61.31 -9.99 -26.56
C THR A 4 -60.95 -10.72 -27.89
N PRO A 5 -59.70 -11.14 -28.14
CA PRO A 5 -58.78 -10.47 -29.05
C PRO A 5 -58.49 -11.29 -30.33
N GLN A 6 -57.62 -10.79 -31.22
CA GLN A 6 -56.98 -11.65 -32.23
C GLN A 6 -55.48 -11.42 -32.35
N SER A 7 -54.74 -12.50 -32.08
CA SER A 7 -53.40 -12.78 -32.63
C SER A 7 -53.55 -13.51 -33.97
N PHE A 8 -52.62 -13.34 -34.90
CA PHE A 8 -52.45 -14.28 -36.01
C PHE A 8 -50.98 -14.45 -36.43
N THR A 9 -50.70 -15.61 -37.03
CA THR A 9 -49.37 -16.22 -37.11
C THR A 9 -48.86 -16.43 -38.53
N LYS A 10 -47.57 -16.09 -38.73
CA LYS A 10 -46.49 -16.83 -39.43
C LYS A 10 -46.82 -17.77 -40.61
N HIS A 11 -45.96 -17.67 -41.65
CA HIS A 11 -45.89 -18.38 -42.96
C HIS A 11 -46.56 -17.56 -44.09
N ASP A 12 -45.96 -17.39 -45.27
CA ASP A 12 -45.21 -18.36 -46.08
C ASP A 12 -43.76 -18.02 -46.51
N ARG A 13 -43.07 -19.05 -47.05
CA ARG A 13 -41.79 -18.99 -47.76
C ARG A 13 -42.02 -19.04 -49.28
N ILE A 14 -41.07 -18.53 -50.08
CA ILE A 14 -40.39 -19.15 -51.25
C ILE A 14 -39.76 -18.07 -52.15
N ALA A 15 -38.69 -18.43 -52.87
CA ALA A 15 -37.95 -17.62 -53.87
C ALA A 15 -37.15 -16.42 -53.29
N GLN A 16 -35.94 -16.09 -53.74
CA GLN A 16 -35.02 -16.66 -54.74
C GLN A 16 -33.59 -16.26 -54.33
N LEU A 17 -32.62 -17.18 -54.30
CA LEU A 17 -31.20 -16.81 -54.38
C LEU A 17 -30.47 -17.72 -55.36
N ARG A 18 -29.55 -17.09 -56.11
CA ARG A 18 -29.15 -17.48 -57.45
C ARG A 18 -27.78 -18.18 -57.45
N SER A 19 -27.63 -19.18 -58.29
CA SER A 19 -26.37 -19.87 -58.56
C SER A 19 -25.35 -18.99 -59.29
N ASN A 20 -24.10 -18.95 -58.83
CA ASN A 20 -23.01 -19.65 -59.52
C ASN A 20 -21.69 -19.68 -58.70
N PRO A 21 -20.79 -20.65 -58.93
CA PRO A 21 -19.60 -20.85 -58.10
C PRO A 21 -18.25 -20.69 -58.85
N PHE A 22 -17.16 -20.89 -58.10
CA PHE A 22 -15.76 -21.05 -58.53
C PHE A 22 -15.00 -19.82 -59.11
N SER A 23 -14.13 -19.27 -58.26
CA SER A 23 -12.77 -18.88 -58.67
C SER A 23 -11.78 -19.35 -57.59
N THR A 24 -10.67 -19.95 -58.01
CA THR A 24 -9.69 -20.60 -57.15
C THR A 24 -8.50 -19.69 -56.87
N ALA A 25 -8.17 -19.46 -55.59
CA ALA A 25 -6.96 -18.75 -55.18
C ALA A 25 -6.29 -19.46 -53.99
N SER A 26 -5.06 -19.94 -54.18
CA SER A 26 -4.28 -20.64 -53.15
C SER A 26 -3.61 -19.66 -52.17
N PRO A 27 -3.55 -19.96 -50.86
CA PRO A 27 -2.74 -19.19 -49.92
C PRO A 27 -1.26 -19.64 -50.00
N LYS A 28 -0.36 -18.72 -50.35
CA LYS A 28 1.09 -18.97 -50.25
C LYS A 28 1.52 -18.91 -48.78
N ARG A 29 2.22 -19.95 -48.33
CA ARG A 29 2.90 -20.00 -47.01
C ARG A 29 4.31 -19.41 -47.16
N GLU A 30 4.71 -18.54 -46.24
CA GLU A 30 6.13 -18.22 -46.00
C GLU A 30 6.59 -18.74 -44.63
N PRO A 31 7.78 -19.36 -44.52
CA PRO A 31 8.33 -19.80 -43.24
C PRO A 31 9.28 -18.76 -42.63
N PHE A 32 8.92 -18.26 -41.45
CA PHE A 32 9.68 -17.26 -40.67
C PHE A 32 11.06 -17.72 -40.15
N TRP A 33 11.39 -19.01 -40.27
CA TRP A 33 12.57 -19.62 -39.64
C TRP A 33 13.80 -19.69 -40.55
N ARG A 34 14.44 -18.55 -40.85
CA ARG A 34 15.78 -18.57 -41.51
C ARG A 34 16.68 -17.36 -41.24
N LYS A 35 16.82 -16.94 -39.97
CA LYS A 35 17.90 -16.02 -39.58
C LYS A 35 18.31 -16.09 -38.09
N LEU A 36 18.95 -17.19 -37.66
CA LEU A 36 19.95 -17.17 -36.57
C LEU A 36 20.79 -18.48 -36.55
N ARG A 37 22.06 -18.38 -36.11
CA ARG A 37 23.18 -19.37 -36.13
C ARG A 37 23.95 -19.43 -37.47
N GLN A 38 25.12 -18.78 -37.62
CA GLN A 38 26.48 -19.05 -37.04
C GLN A 38 27.35 -19.95 -37.97
N PRO A 39 28.71 -19.99 -37.90
CA PRO A 39 29.69 -19.01 -37.39
C PRO A 39 31.05 -18.91 -38.20
N ARG A 40 32.05 -18.22 -37.60
CA ARG A 40 33.54 -18.36 -37.73
C ARG A 40 34.32 -17.65 -38.86
N TYR A 41 35.15 -16.63 -38.54
CA TYR A 41 36.63 -16.63 -38.30
C TYR A 41 37.45 -16.46 -39.61
N ALA A 42 38.57 -15.73 -39.71
CA ALA A 42 39.29 -14.77 -38.84
C ALA A 42 40.25 -13.92 -39.74
N SER A 43 41.25 -13.11 -39.34
CA SER A 43 41.99 -12.89 -38.07
C SER A 43 42.76 -11.54 -38.12
N LYS A 44 43.54 -11.23 -37.05
CA LYS A 44 44.41 -10.04 -36.84
C LYS A 44 43.66 -8.72 -36.51
N SER A 45 44.17 -7.83 -35.66
CA SER A 45 45.19 -7.97 -34.58
C SER A 45 45.02 -6.84 -33.54
N SER A 46 45.74 -6.94 -32.41
CA SER A 46 45.61 -6.09 -31.20
C SER A 46 46.99 -5.47 -30.81
N PRO A 47 47.23 -4.76 -29.67
CA PRO A 47 46.39 -4.42 -28.48
C PRO A 47 46.19 -2.88 -28.31
N SER A 48 45.81 -2.25 -27.19
CA SER A 48 45.63 -2.66 -25.77
C SER A 48 44.51 -1.88 -25.02
N ASN A 49 44.40 -2.08 -23.70
CA ASN A 49 43.49 -1.37 -22.77
C ASN A 49 44.07 -0.04 -22.25
N GLU A 50 43.18 0.89 -21.85
CA GLU A 50 43.26 1.60 -20.55
C GLU A 50 41.91 2.24 -20.17
N LEU A 51 41.67 2.47 -18.87
CA LEU A 51 40.41 3.02 -18.32
C LEU A 51 40.45 4.57 -18.24
N PRO A 52 39.30 5.28 -18.31
CA PRO A 52 39.28 6.71 -18.06
C PRO A 52 39.44 7.03 -16.56
N ALA A 53 40.42 7.87 -16.23
CA ALA A 53 40.79 8.22 -14.86
C ALA A 53 39.91 9.32 -14.23
N LEU A 54 39.82 9.32 -12.89
CA LEU A 54 39.29 10.45 -12.13
C LEU A 54 40.23 11.67 -12.23
N SER A 55 39.67 12.86 -12.48
CA SER A 55 40.34 14.13 -12.23
C SER A 55 39.82 14.75 -10.93
N GLY A 56 40.61 14.67 -9.86
CA GLY A 56 40.37 15.47 -8.65
C GLY A 56 40.65 16.95 -8.91
N PHE A 57 39.91 17.83 -8.24
CA PHE A 57 40.12 19.28 -8.27
C PHE A 57 40.19 19.82 -6.84
N LEU A 58 41.41 19.82 -6.30
CA LEU A 58 41.87 20.77 -5.30
C LEU A 58 43.22 21.29 -5.82
N ASP A 59 43.23 22.53 -6.31
CA ASP A 59 44.24 23.49 -5.86
C ASP A 59 43.77 24.93 -6.11
N ASP A 60 44.31 25.86 -5.32
CA ASP A 60 43.92 27.27 -5.28
C ASP A 60 44.51 28.09 -6.46
N ASN A 61 43.80 29.14 -6.89
CA ASN A 61 44.18 30.55 -6.63
C ASN A 61 43.23 31.53 -7.37
N ALA A 62 43.18 32.78 -6.90
CA ALA A 62 42.18 33.79 -7.24
C ALA A 62 42.20 34.28 -8.71
N GLY A 63 41.00 34.46 -9.28
CA GLY A 63 40.77 35.10 -10.58
C GLY A 63 39.41 35.80 -10.61
N LEU A 64 39.42 37.13 -10.74
CA LEU A 64 38.25 38.00 -10.65
C LEU A 64 37.25 37.72 -11.81
N GLY A 65 36.10 37.08 -11.52
CA GLY A 65 35.08 36.79 -12.52
C GLY A 65 33.74 36.44 -11.88
N GLY A 66 32.75 37.32 -12.03
CA GLY A 66 31.46 37.20 -11.33
C GLY A 66 30.72 35.90 -11.67
N ARG A 67 30.52 35.03 -10.67
CA ARG A 67 29.53 33.96 -10.79
C ARG A 67 28.16 34.58 -10.97
N ILE A 68 27.61 34.46 -12.17
CA ILE A 68 26.18 34.72 -12.41
C ILE A 68 25.41 33.67 -11.61
N ILE A 69 24.97 34.09 -10.42
CA ILE A 69 23.95 33.38 -9.66
C ILE A 69 22.70 33.43 -10.55
N LYS A 70 22.42 32.32 -11.25
CA LYS A 70 21.06 32.10 -11.78
C LYS A 70 20.13 32.32 -10.59
N PRO A 71 19.08 33.15 -10.69
CA PRO A 71 18.10 33.24 -9.62
C PRO A 71 17.49 31.85 -9.49
N SER A 72 17.92 31.12 -8.46
CA SER A 72 17.18 29.96 -7.98
C SER A 72 15.77 30.48 -7.74
N ASN A 73 14.78 29.83 -8.37
CA ASN A 73 13.39 30.06 -8.05
C ASN A 73 13.21 29.62 -6.59
N GLU A 74 13.45 30.55 -5.67
CA GLU A 74 13.57 30.28 -4.25
C GLU A 74 12.17 29.92 -3.79
N LEU A 75 11.94 28.61 -3.66
CA LEU A 75 10.62 28.02 -3.38
C LEU A 75 10.01 28.77 -2.20
N LYS A 76 9.02 29.61 -2.51
CA LYS A 76 8.26 30.35 -1.53
C LYS A 76 7.49 29.34 -0.70
N LEU A 77 7.61 29.43 0.62
CA LEU A 77 6.80 28.64 1.52
C LEU A 77 5.55 29.47 1.85
N ARG A 78 4.38 28.83 1.78
CA ARG A 78 3.16 29.40 2.35
C ARG A 78 3.15 29.11 3.83
N CYS A 79 2.83 30.09 4.65
CA CYS A 79 2.51 29.83 6.04
C CYS A 79 1.40 30.74 6.56
N THR A 80 0.77 30.26 7.63
CA THR A 80 -0.20 31.00 8.42
C THR A 80 0.42 31.29 9.79
N GLU A 81 0.44 32.57 10.21
CA GLU A 81 1.10 33.06 11.44
C GLU A 81 0.04 33.44 12.50
N PHE A 82 0.12 32.83 13.68
CA PHE A 82 -0.71 33.11 14.86
C PHE A 82 0.02 34.04 15.84
N ASP A 83 -0.71 34.96 16.48
CA ASP A 83 -0.16 35.86 17.50
C ASP A 83 -0.13 35.25 18.92
N GLU A 84 0.41 36.04 19.85
CA GLU A 84 0.50 35.79 21.30
C GLU A 84 -0.85 35.55 21.99
N ASN A 85 -1.95 35.92 21.33
CA ASN A 85 -3.32 35.80 21.83
C ASN A 85 -4.09 34.67 21.12
N GLY A 86 -3.45 33.96 20.17
CA GLY A 86 -4.03 32.88 19.39
C GLY A 86 -4.83 33.31 18.17
N ASN A 87 -4.83 34.59 17.81
CA ASN A 87 -5.52 35.07 16.61
C ASN A 87 -4.66 34.85 15.37
N VAL A 88 -5.30 34.56 14.24
CA VAL A 88 -4.62 34.45 12.94
C VAL A 88 -4.29 35.84 12.40
N THR A 89 -3.00 36.17 12.28
CA THR A 89 -2.54 37.49 11.79
C THR A 89 -2.27 37.50 10.29
N LEU A 90 -1.91 36.36 9.73
CA LEU A 90 -1.56 36.20 8.33
C LEU A 90 -1.98 34.81 7.87
N VAL A 91 -2.77 34.73 6.80
CA VAL A 91 -3.19 33.48 6.16
C VAL A 91 -2.51 33.36 4.80
N ASN A 92 -1.93 32.20 4.49
CA ASN A 92 -1.30 31.92 3.19
C ASN A 92 -0.20 32.94 2.78
N GLY A 93 0.54 33.47 3.76
CA GLY A 93 1.65 34.37 3.50
C GLY A 93 2.78 33.65 2.77
N GLU A 94 3.21 34.18 1.62
CA GLU A 94 4.32 33.63 0.84
C GLU A 94 5.66 34.25 1.29
N PHE A 95 6.48 33.48 2.01
CA PHE A 95 7.80 33.92 2.47
C PHE A 95 8.93 33.22 1.71
N ARG A 96 10.07 33.92 1.56
CA ARG A 96 11.31 33.30 1.10
C ARG A 96 11.97 32.49 2.20
N LYS A 97 12.74 31.48 1.82
CA LYS A 97 13.49 30.65 2.78
C LYS A 97 14.52 31.46 3.55
N SER A 98 15.24 32.34 2.85
CA SER A 98 16.13 33.35 3.45
C SER A 98 15.45 34.26 4.48
N GLU A 99 14.24 34.75 4.19
CA GLU A 99 13.46 35.61 5.09
C GLU A 99 13.03 34.87 6.36
N LEU A 100 12.58 33.61 6.25
CA LEU A 100 12.23 32.79 7.42
C LEU A 100 13.45 32.47 8.30
N ILE A 101 14.58 32.12 7.68
CA ILE A 101 15.86 31.88 8.37
C ILE A 101 16.26 33.11 9.20
N GLN A 102 16.19 34.31 8.60
CA GLN A 102 16.60 35.55 9.26
C GLN A 102 15.58 36.05 10.29
N LYS A 103 14.25 35.94 10.01
CA LYS A 103 13.18 36.42 10.91
C LYS A 103 13.02 35.54 12.16
N TYR A 104 13.26 34.23 12.05
CA TYR A 104 13.02 33.29 13.15
C TYR A 104 14.28 32.67 13.77
N SER A 105 15.47 33.05 13.29
CA SER A 105 16.79 32.56 13.75
C SER A 105 16.97 31.05 13.61
N LEU A 106 16.58 30.51 12.45
CA LEU A 106 16.70 29.09 12.12
C LEU A 106 18.01 28.78 11.39
N LEU A 107 18.56 27.57 11.56
CA LEU A 107 19.65 27.13 10.69
C LEU A 107 19.10 26.71 9.30
N PRO A 108 19.83 26.96 8.20
CA PRO A 108 19.43 26.51 6.86
C PRO A 108 19.22 24.98 6.75
N ARG A 109 19.85 24.19 7.64
CA ARG A 109 19.66 22.73 7.75
C ARG A 109 18.24 22.36 8.19
N ASP A 110 17.66 23.13 9.11
CA ASP A 110 16.36 22.83 9.71
C ASP A 110 15.23 23.14 8.72
N LEU A 111 15.33 24.25 7.99
CA LEU A 111 14.36 24.60 6.96
C LEU A 111 14.33 23.61 5.77
N ARG A 112 15.47 22.96 5.46
CA ARG A 112 15.51 21.86 4.47
C ARG A 112 14.72 20.63 4.92
N LYS A 113 14.67 20.36 6.22
CA LYS A 113 13.84 19.28 6.77
C LYS A 113 12.35 19.61 6.66
N ILE A 114 11.93 20.84 6.94
CA ILE A 114 10.53 21.30 6.74
C ILE A 114 10.13 21.16 5.26
N ASP A 115 10.97 21.65 4.35
CA ASP A 115 10.68 21.76 2.92
C ASP A 115 10.62 20.43 2.16
N SER A 116 11.41 19.44 2.56
CA SER A 116 11.61 18.21 1.76
C SER A 116 11.64 16.91 2.56
N SER A 117 11.47 16.92 3.89
CA SER A 117 11.35 15.68 4.67
C SER A 117 9.92 15.13 4.62
N VAL A 118 9.82 13.85 4.31
CA VAL A 118 8.62 13.02 4.51
C VAL A 118 8.66 12.32 5.87
N LEU A 119 9.84 12.18 6.47
CA LEU A 119 10.04 11.53 7.77
C LEU A 119 9.56 12.43 8.92
N PRO A 120 8.70 11.93 9.82
CA PRO A 120 8.37 12.54 11.09
C PRO A 120 9.64 12.94 11.87
N HIS A 121 9.61 14.11 12.52
CA HIS A 121 10.62 14.52 13.49
C HIS A 121 10.14 15.74 14.27
N ILE A 122 10.53 15.81 15.54
CA ILE A 122 10.52 17.00 16.37
C ILE A 122 11.97 17.47 16.50
N LEU A 123 12.22 18.78 16.47
CA LEU A 123 13.53 19.37 16.69
C LEU A 123 13.41 20.58 17.60
N VAL A 124 13.98 20.46 18.79
CA VAL A 124 14.07 21.57 19.72
C VAL A 124 15.26 22.46 19.33
N ARG A 125 15.07 23.77 19.39
CA ARG A 125 16.12 24.79 19.18
C ARG A 125 15.96 25.86 20.26
N PRO A 126 17.05 26.57 20.64
CA PRO A 126 17.03 27.51 21.76
C PRO A 126 15.98 28.63 21.73
N SER A 127 15.32 28.88 20.59
CA SER A 127 14.24 29.86 20.48
C SER A 127 13.06 29.42 19.61
N ALA A 128 12.95 28.13 19.28
CA ALA A 128 11.86 27.57 18.47
C ALA A 128 11.80 26.05 18.56
N ILE A 129 10.60 25.48 18.55
CA ILE A 129 10.39 24.04 18.35
C ILE A 129 9.89 23.84 16.92
N LEU A 130 10.53 22.96 16.16
CA LEU A 130 10.16 22.64 14.78
C LEU A 130 9.54 21.25 14.75
N ILE A 131 8.33 21.14 14.25
CA ILE A 131 7.58 19.88 14.21
C ILE A 131 7.20 19.58 12.76
N ASN A 132 7.58 18.40 12.30
CA ASN A 132 7.13 17.82 11.04
C ASN A 132 6.48 16.47 11.38
N LEU A 133 5.16 16.42 11.50
CA LEU A 133 4.41 15.21 11.81
C LEU A 133 3.29 15.04 10.77
N LEU A 134 3.37 13.97 9.99
CA LEU A 134 2.40 13.62 8.95
C LEU A 134 2.22 14.72 7.89
N HIS A 135 1.04 15.36 7.88
CA HIS A 135 0.69 16.46 6.98
C HIS A 135 0.98 17.83 7.61
N LEU A 136 1.23 17.89 8.94
CA LEU A 136 1.48 19.12 9.67
C LEU A 136 2.98 19.44 9.73
N ARG A 137 3.30 20.66 9.32
CA ARG A 137 4.60 21.29 9.45
C ARG A 137 4.42 22.58 10.21
N CYS A 138 4.99 22.70 11.39
CA CYS A 138 4.86 23.90 12.19
C CYS A 138 6.15 24.28 12.91
N LEU A 139 6.24 25.57 13.22
CA LEU A 139 7.29 26.18 14.03
C LEU A 139 6.60 26.92 15.16
N ILE A 140 6.88 26.49 16.38
CA ILE A 140 6.35 27.06 17.61
C ILE A 140 7.44 27.94 18.23
N LYS A 141 7.09 29.17 18.60
CA LYS A 141 7.85 30.01 19.53
C LYS A 141 6.98 30.32 20.76
N HIS A 142 7.61 30.80 21.83
CA HIS A 142 6.94 31.31 23.02
C HIS A 142 5.82 32.35 22.76
N ASN A 143 5.86 33.04 21.61
CA ASN A 143 4.98 34.17 21.32
C ASN A 143 4.22 34.09 19.97
N ARG A 144 4.39 33.00 19.22
CA ARG A 144 3.75 32.82 17.90
C ARG A 144 3.86 31.39 17.41
N VAL A 145 2.90 30.96 16.59
CA VAL A 145 2.98 29.70 15.83
C VAL A 145 2.95 30.00 14.34
N LEU A 146 3.82 29.35 13.58
CA LEU A 146 3.77 29.32 12.13
C LEU A 146 3.39 27.92 11.67
N VAL A 147 2.34 27.82 10.85
CA VAL A 147 1.93 26.57 10.20
C VAL A 147 2.29 26.67 8.72
N PHE A 148 3.15 25.78 8.23
CA PHE A 148 3.60 25.77 6.83
C PHE A 148 2.63 24.94 5.99
N ASP A 149 2.12 25.55 4.91
CA ASP A 149 1.39 24.88 3.85
C ASP A 149 2.36 24.45 2.74
N VAL A 150 2.27 23.19 2.35
CA VAL A 150 3.08 22.61 1.26
C VAL A 150 2.19 22.48 0.03
N TYR A 151 2.52 23.24 -1.00
CA TYR A 151 1.86 23.21 -2.30
C TYR A 151 1.66 21.77 -2.80
N GLY A 152 0.40 21.37 -2.99
CA GLY A 152 0.03 20.02 -3.44
C GLY A 152 -0.29 19.03 -2.30
N SER A 153 -0.33 19.47 -1.05
CA SER A 153 -0.95 18.74 0.06
C SER A 153 -2.39 18.32 -0.31
N THR A 154 -2.68 17.03 -0.26
CA THR A 154 -4.05 16.49 -0.41
C THR A 154 -4.90 16.68 0.83
N ASP A 155 -4.28 16.99 1.97
CA ASP A 155 -4.89 17.01 3.30
C ASP A 155 -5.33 18.42 3.71
N SER A 156 -5.70 19.27 2.74
CA SER A 156 -6.16 20.64 2.98
C SER A 156 -7.34 20.70 3.96
N TYR A 157 -8.17 19.64 4.04
CA TYR A 157 -9.25 19.52 5.02
C TYR A 157 -8.73 19.33 6.45
N ALA A 158 -7.83 18.37 6.68
CA ALA A 158 -7.25 18.11 7.99
C ALA A 158 -6.43 19.31 8.49
N GLN A 159 -5.67 19.94 7.59
CA GLN A 159 -4.97 21.19 7.88
C GLN A 159 -5.93 22.35 8.22
N SER A 160 -7.08 22.46 7.55
CA SER A 160 -8.09 23.50 7.87
C SER A 160 -8.74 23.26 9.23
N LEU A 161 -9.02 22.00 9.58
CA LEU A 161 -9.54 21.62 10.90
C LEU A 161 -8.52 21.96 11.99
N PHE A 162 -7.25 21.59 11.79
CA PHE A 162 -6.16 21.96 12.68
C PHE A 162 -6.03 23.48 12.88
N MET A 163 -6.22 24.31 11.84
CA MET A 163 -6.16 25.77 11.96
C MET A 163 -7.21 26.30 12.95
N TYR A 164 -8.42 25.71 12.93
CA TYR A 164 -9.53 26.07 13.82
C TYR A 164 -9.29 25.60 15.26
N ASP A 165 -8.86 24.35 15.44
CA ASP A 165 -8.59 23.77 16.76
C ASP A 165 -7.41 24.48 17.47
N LEU A 166 -6.38 24.84 16.69
CA LEU A 166 -5.24 25.63 17.16
C LEU A 166 -5.66 27.04 17.58
N GLU A 167 -6.48 27.74 16.77
CA GLU A 167 -7.02 29.05 17.16
C GLU A 167 -7.80 28.97 18.48
N GLY A 168 -8.67 27.97 18.62
CA GLY A 168 -9.46 27.73 19.84
C GLY A 168 -8.60 27.56 21.08
N LYS A 169 -7.61 26.66 21.05
CA LYS A 169 -6.72 26.39 22.20
C LYS A 169 -5.78 27.56 22.54
N LEU A 170 -5.25 28.24 21.53
CA LEU A 170 -4.37 29.40 21.77
C LEU A 170 -5.16 30.59 22.36
N ARG A 171 -6.41 30.78 21.92
CA ARG A 171 -7.32 31.82 22.44
C ARG A 171 -7.93 31.51 23.81
N GLN A 172 -7.82 30.29 24.32
CA GLN A 172 -8.30 29.87 25.66
C GLN A 172 -7.44 30.43 26.83
N LYS A 173 -6.89 31.64 26.65
CA LYS A 173 -6.02 32.35 27.57
C LYS A 173 -6.85 32.82 28.79
N GLN A 174 -6.50 32.31 29.98
CA GLN A 174 -6.83 32.89 31.30
C GLN A 174 -8.30 32.90 31.80
N GLN A 175 -9.25 32.12 31.26
CA GLN A 175 -10.63 32.07 31.82
C GLN A 175 -10.92 30.92 32.79
N SER A 176 -10.10 29.86 32.85
CA SER A 176 -10.19 28.79 33.85
C SER A 176 -9.57 29.22 35.18
N SER A 177 -10.33 30.00 35.97
CA SER A 177 -9.98 30.37 37.33
C SER A 177 -10.04 29.16 38.28
N GLY A 178 -8.94 28.39 38.38
CA GLY A 178 -8.85 27.29 39.33
C GLY A 178 -7.59 26.41 39.20
N ALA A 179 -6.50 26.82 39.87
CA ALA A 179 -5.40 26.02 40.45
C ALA A 179 -4.71 24.86 39.66
N ALA A 180 -5.10 24.52 38.44
CA ALA A 180 -4.49 23.47 37.63
C ALA A 180 -4.52 23.84 36.14
N GLY A 181 -3.39 23.69 35.45
CA GLY A 181 -3.34 23.65 33.98
C GLY A 181 -3.33 24.98 33.22
N ASN A 182 -2.62 26.02 33.69
CA ASN A 182 -2.31 27.18 32.84
C ASN A 182 -1.01 26.96 32.07
N LEU A 183 -1.04 26.07 31.07
CA LEU A 183 0.12 25.72 30.25
C LEU A 183 0.70 26.93 29.48
N PRO A 184 2.04 27.04 29.37
CA PRO A 184 2.72 27.98 28.49
C PRO A 184 2.18 27.98 27.05
N TYR A 185 2.38 29.08 26.33
CA TYR A 185 1.86 29.25 24.97
C TYR A 185 2.37 28.16 24.02
N GLU A 186 3.65 27.83 24.13
CA GLU A 186 4.34 26.77 23.39
C GLU A 186 3.76 25.38 23.67
N PHE A 187 3.35 25.07 24.89
CA PHE A 187 2.77 23.77 25.24
C PHE A 187 1.29 23.68 24.83
N ARG A 188 0.53 24.78 24.88
CA ARG A 188 -0.82 24.83 24.27
C ARG A 188 -0.76 24.68 22.76
N ALA A 189 0.26 25.22 22.10
CA ALA A 189 0.53 24.99 20.67
C ALA A 189 0.92 23.53 20.39
N LEU A 190 1.83 22.96 21.19
CA LEU A 190 2.27 21.56 21.08
C LEU A 190 1.11 20.59 21.26
N GLU A 191 0.28 20.78 22.29
CA GLU A 191 -0.91 19.96 22.54
C GLU A 191 -1.96 20.08 21.43
N ALA A 192 -2.11 21.25 20.81
CA ALA A 192 -2.96 21.42 19.62
C ALA A 192 -2.44 20.58 18.44
N VAL A 193 -1.12 20.58 18.20
CA VAL A 193 -0.49 19.78 17.15
C VAL A 193 -0.64 18.28 17.44
N LEU A 194 -0.33 17.83 18.66
CA LEU A 194 -0.39 16.43 19.03
C LEU A 194 -1.82 15.87 18.93
N ILE A 195 -2.84 16.59 19.41
CA ILE A 195 -4.25 16.17 19.26
C ILE A 195 -4.66 16.05 17.78
N SER A 196 -4.23 16.98 16.93
CA SER A 196 -4.55 16.90 15.50
C SER A 196 -3.82 15.74 14.81
N VAL A 197 -2.59 15.43 15.23
CA VAL A 197 -1.82 14.28 14.73
C VAL A 197 -2.45 12.95 15.18
N THR A 198 -2.78 12.78 16.47
CA THR A 198 -3.38 11.53 16.96
C THR A 198 -4.78 11.32 16.38
N SER A 199 -5.64 12.34 16.38
CA SER A 199 -6.98 12.25 15.75
C SER A 199 -6.90 11.98 14.24
N GLY A 200 -5.89 12.53 13.56
CA GLY A 200 -5.61 12.21 12.16
C GLY A 200 -5.21 10.75 11.95
N LEU A 201 -4.40 10.17 12.84
CA LEU A 201 -4.04 8.75 12.82
C LEU A 201 -5.25 7.85 13.12
N GLU A 202 -6.08 8.19 14.11
CA GLU A 202 -7.32 7.47 14.44
C GLU A 202 -8.27 7.42 13.24
N SER A 203 -8.55 8.58 12.62
CA SER A 203 -9.45 8.67 11.48
C SER A 203 -8.93 7.92 10.24
N GLU A 204 -7.63 7.99 9.98
CA GLU A 204 -7.00 7.20 8.90
C GLU A 204 -7.04 5.69 9.20
N PHE A 205 -6.86 5.30 10.47
CA PHE A 205 -6.94 3.90 10.89
C PHE A 205 -8.34 3.32 10.74
N GLU A 206 -9.37 4.00 11.25
CA GLU A 206 -10.77 3.56 11.14
C GLU A 206 -11.18 3.39 9.68
N GLY A 207 -10.79 4.33 8.82
CA GLY A 207 -10.99 4.27 7.36
C GLY A 207 -10.25 3.15 6.62
N VAL A 208 -9.45 2.32 7.31
CA VAL A 208 -8.82 1.10 6.78
C VAL A 208 -9.27 -0.15 7.54
N ARG A 209 -9.46 -0.04 8.86
CA ARG A 209 -9.85 -1.13 9.76
C ARG A 209 -11.15 -1.80 9.34
N ASP A 210 -12.22 -1.03 9.17
CA ASP A 210 -13.56 -1.56 8.91
C ASP A 210 -13.66 -2.32 7.56
N PRO A 211 -13.09 -1.81 6.45
CA PRO A 211 -12.98 -2.58 5.22
C PRO A 211 -12.15 -3.87 5.36
N VAL A 212 -11.03 -3.84 6.09
CA VAL A 212 -10.20 -5.05 6.32
C VAL A 212 -10.99 -6.11 7.06
N VAL A 213 -11.57 -5.79 8.22
CA VAL A 213 -12.30 -6.75 9.07
C VAL A 213 -13.47 -7.38 8.30
N ARG A 214 -14.16 -6.60 7.47
CA ARG A 214 -15.22 -7.09 6.58
C ARG A 214 -14.69 -8.09 5.55
N VAL A 215 -13.63 -7.75 4.81
CA VAL A 215 -13.06 -8.61 3.77
C VAL A 215 -12.48 -9.90 4.36
N LEU A 216 -11.86 -9.85 5.55
CA LEU A 216 -11.38 -11.03 6.26
C LEU A 216 -12.51 -12.01 6.56
N ARG A 217 -13.63 -11.53 7.11
CA ARG A 217 -14.82 -12.36 7.37
C ARG A 217 -15.43 -12.91 6.08
N GLU A 218 -15.56 -12.10 5.04
CA GLU A 218 -16.09 -12.55 3.74
C GLU A 218 -15.21 -13.63 3.08
N LEU A 219 -13.90 -13.66 3.38
CA LEU A 219 -12.95 -14.69 2.90
C LEU A 219 -12.98 -15.98 3.73
N GLU A 220 -13.36 -15.90 5.01
CA GLU A 220 -13.59 -17.08 5.85
C GLU A 220 -14.86 -17.84 5.41
N GLU A 221 -15.89 -17.11 4.98
CA GLU A 221 -17.14 -17.69 4.46
C GLU A 221 -16.98 -18.26 3.03
N ASP A 222 -16.27 -17.57 2.12
CA ASP A 222 -16.04 -18.05 0.74
C ASP A 222 -14.80 -17.40 0.06
N ILE A 223 -13.93 -18.22 -0.53
CA ILE A 223 -12.64 -17.81 -1.08
C ILE A 223 -12.79 -17.33 -2.55
N ASP A 224 -12.98 -16.03 -2.72
CA ASP A 224 -13.05 -15.37 -4.03
C ASP A 224 -11.74 -14.64 -4.40
N ARG A 225 -11.34 -14.73 -5.66
CA ARG A 225 -10.19 -14.01 -6.25
C ARG A 225 -10.31 -12.48 -6.11
N ASP A 226 -11.49 -11.91 -6.28
CA ASP A 226 -11.71 -10.47 -6.16
C ASP A 226 -11.62 -10.01 -4.70
N LYS A 227 -12.15 -10.79 -3.74
CA LYS A 227 -11.96 -10.55 -2.30
C LYS A 227 -10.47 -10.58 -1.93
N LEU A 228 -9.71 -11.54 -2.44
CA LEU A 228 -8.25 -11.61 -2.25
C LEU A 228 -7.52 -10.40 -2.85
N ARG A 229 -7.96 -9.89 -4.02
CA ARG A 229 -7.41 -8.65 -4.58
C ARG A 229 -7.70 -7.44 -3.68
N TYR A 230 -8.90 -7.33 -3.12
CA TYR A 230 -9.20 -6.27 -2.15
C TYR A 230 -8.37 -6.41 -0.88
N LEU A 231 -8.21 -7.62 -0.35
CA LEU A 231 -7.36 -7.88 0.82
C LEU A 231 -5.93 -7.40 0.58
N LEU A 232 -5.33 -7.67 -0.57
CA LEU A 232 -3.97 -7.20 -0.92
C LEU A 232 -3.88 -5.66 -1.00
N ILE A 233 -4.91 -4.99 -1.50
CA ILE A 233 -4.95 -3.51 -1.56
C ILE A 233 -5.01 -2.93 -0.15
N TYR A 234 -5.88 -3.46 0.72
CA TYR A 234 -5.99 -3.00 2.10
C TYR A 234 -4.78 -3.39 2.94
N SER A 235 -4.19 -4.57 2.73
CA SER A 235 -2.92 -5.02 3.33
C SER A 235 -1.80 -4.02 3.05
N LYS A 236 -1.66 -3.58 1.79
CA LYS A 236 -0.69 -2.54 1.42
C LYS A 236 -1.00 -1.20 2.09
N LYS A 237 -2.27 -0.74 2.10
CA LYS A 237 -2.66 0.54 2.72
C LYS A 237 -2.43 0.53 4.23
N LEU A 238 -2.80 -0.55 4.91
CA LEU A 238 -2.59 -0.76 6.34
C LEU A 238 -1.09 -0.83 6.68
N GLY A 239 -0.28 -1.52 5.88
CA GLY A 239 1.18 -1.55 6.05
C GLY A 239 1.84 -0.17 5.90
N THR A 240 1.40 0.65 4.94
CA THR A 240 1.88 2.04 4.85
C THR A 240 1.41 2.92 6.01
N PHE A 241 0.22 2.65 6.57
CA PHE A 241 -0.28 3.33 7.75
C PHE A 241 0.47 2.93 9.03
N GLU A 242 0.72 1.64 9.25
CA GLU A 242 1.51 1.14 10.39
C GLU A 242 2.91 1.75 10.43
N GLN A 243 3.60 1.79 9.30
CA GLN A 243 4.91 2.45 9.19
C GLN A 243 4.84 3.96 9.49
N LYS A 244 3.79 4.64 8.99
CA LYS A 244 3.56 6.08 9.21
C LYS A 244 3.28 6.39 10.69
N ALA A 245 2.43 5.59 11.34
CA ALA A 245 2.11 5.72 12.76
C ALA A 245 3.31 5.39 13.66
N ARG A 246 4.05 4.32 13.33
CA ARG A 246 5.29 3.94 14.01
C ARG A 246 6.30 5.08 14.01
N LEU A 247 6.57 5.68 12.84
CA LEU A 247 7.50 6.82 12.75
C LEU A 247 7.03 8.06 13.54
N VAL A 248 5.74 8.27 13.75
CA VAL A 248 5.24 9.35 14.63
C VAL A 248 5.48 9.03 16.09
N ARG A 249 5.14 7.81 16.52
CA ARG A 249 5.39 7.31 17.87
C ARG A 249 6.88 7.39 18.21
N ASP A 250 7.72 6.81 17.35
CA ASP A 250 9.18 6.78 17.52
C ASP A 250 9.75 8.20 17.59
N ALA A 251 9.21 9.18 16.84
CA ALA A 251 9.64 10.58 16.91
C ALA A 251 9.16 11.35 18.17
N ILE A 252 8.26 10.77 18.98
CA ILE A 252 7.88 11.25 20.31
C ILE A 252 8.73 10.53 21.37
N ASP A 253 8.98 9.23 21.19
CA ASP A 253 9.87 8.40 22.03
C ASP A 253 11.30 8.96 22.02
N ASP A 254 11.87 9.22 20.82
CA ASP A 254 13.17 9.88 20.60
C ASP A 254 13.30 11.24 21.33
N LEU A 255 12.18 11.92 21.60
CA LEU A 255 12.14 13.21 22.32
C LEU A 255 11.98 13.02 23.83
N LEU A 256 11.25 11.98 24.25
CA LEU A 256 11.11 11.59 25.66
C LEU A 256 12.41 11.00 26.22
N GLU A 257 13.26 10.37 25.41
CA GLU A 257 14.59 9.90 25.81
C GLU A 257 15.65 11.03 25.98
N ALA A 258 15.29 12.30 25.72
CA ALA A 258 16.23 13.41 25.58
C ALA A 258 15.91 14.60 26.52
N ASP A 259 16.22 14.42 27.81
CA ASP A 259 16.02 15.41 28.89
C ASP A 259 16.50 16.83 28.54
N ASP A 260 17.71 16.97 27.95
CA ASP A 260 18.28 18.24 27.44
C ASP A 260 17.34 18.97 26.45
N ASP A 261 16.68 18.21 25.58
CA ASP A 261 15.74 18.71 24.57
C ASP A 261 14.39 19.02 25.22
N LEU A 262 13.90 18.20 26.18
CA LEU A 262 12.68 18.45 26.97
C LEU A 262 12.78 19.75 27.77
N ALA A 263 13.85 19.93 28.56
CA ALA A 263 14.14 21.17 29.27
C ALA A 263 14.29 22.36 28.30
N SER A 264 14.75 22.10 27.07
CA SER A 264 14.83 23.11 26.01
C SER A 264 13.51 23.48 25.35
N MET A 265 12.41 22.78 25.63
CA MET A 265 11.08 23.14 25.13
C MET A 265 10.44 24.33 25.87
N TYR A 266 10.94 24.71 27.05
CA TYR A 266 10.45 25.85 27.86
C TYR A 266 10.88 27.21 27.27
N LEU A 267 10.33 27.54 26.10
CA LEU A 267 10.73 28.73 25.32
C LEU A 267 10.36 30.06 25.99
N THR A 268 9.29 30.11 26.78
CA THR A 268 8.84 31.32 27.49
C THR A 268 9.86 31.69 28.58
N GLU A 269 10.26 30.74 29.40
CA GLU A 269 11.24 30.96 30.48
C GLU A 269 12.63 31.30 29.92
N LYS A 270 13.06 30.62 28.85
CA LYS A 270 14.30 30.96 28.13
C LYS A 270 14.26 32.36 27.50
N ALA A 271 13.09 32.85 27.08
CA ALA A 271 12.93 34.23 26.59
C ALA A 271 12.97 35.28 27.73
N GLU A 272 12.62 34.89 28.95
CA GLU A 272 12.74 35.71 30.17
C GLU A 272 14.14 35.64 30.81
N GLY A 273 15.02 34.77 30.30
CA GLY A 273 16.40 34.60 30.76
C GLY A 273 16.56 33.62 31.92
N THR A 274 15.55 32.79 32.20
CA THR A 274 15.61 31.72 33.18
C THR A 274 15.99 30.42 32.46
N GLU A 275 17.13 29.84 32.83
CA GLU A 275 17.51 28.48 32.43
C GLU A 275 17.08 27.52 33.55
N ARG A 276 16.25 26.52 33.22
CA ARG A 276 15.93 25.42 34.14
C ARG A 276 17.11 24.45 34.20
N GLU A 277 17.23 23.77 35.34
CA GLU A 277 17.98 22.51 35.43
C GLU A 277 17.28 21.45 34.59
N ASP A 278 18.05 20.56 33.97
CA ASP A 278 17.54 19.62 32.97
C ASP A 278 16.46 18.68 33.56
N ASP A 279 16.59 18.27 34.82
CA ASP A 279 15.63 17.44 35.57
C ASP A 279 14.20 18.04 35.74
N ASN A 280 13.97 19.31 35.38
CA ASN A 280 12.71 20.03 35.66
C ASN A 280 11.77 20.12 34.43
N HIS A 281 11.43 18.96 33.85
CA HIS A 281 10.56 18.82 32.66
C HIS A 281 9.25 18.04 32.86
N GLU A 282 8.85 17.71 34.10
CA GLU A 282 7.69 16.87 34.43
C GLU A 282 6.39 17.26 33.66
N GLU A 283 6.10 18.55 33.49
CA GLU A 283 4.87 19.01 32.81
C GLU A 283 4.84 18.66 31.31
N VAL A 284 5.97 18.80 30.61
CA VAL A 284 6.05 18.51 29.16
C VAL A 284 6.25 17.02 28.89
N GLU A 285 6.94 16.33 29.79
CA GLU A 285 7.10 14.88 29.79
C GLU A 285 5.75 14.17 29.96
N LEU A 286 4.96 14.52 30.99
CA LEU A 286 3.60 13.97 31.19
C LEU A 286 2.67 14.24 30.00
N LEU A 287 2.81 15.41 29.35
CA LEU A 287 2.06 15.75 28.15
C LEU A 287 2.45 14.83 26.98
N LEU A 288 3.74 14.69 26.70
CA LEU A 288 4.28 13.87 25.61
C LEU A 288 4.02 12.37 25.85
N GLU A 289 4.20 11.86 27.07
CA GLU A 289 3.86 10.48 27.44
C GLU A 289 2.40 10.13 27.11
N SER A 290 1.47 11.04 27.39
CA SER A 290 0.04 10.82 27.15
C SER A 290 -0.24 10.60 25.67
N TYR A 291 0.31 11.45 24.80
CA TYR A 291 0.17 11.30 23.34
C TYR A 291 1.01 10.15 22.77
N HIS A 292 2.16 9.84 23.39
CA HIS A 292 2.95 8.64 23.06
C HIS A 292 2.14 7.36 23.29
N LYS A 293 1.47 7.23 24.44
CA LYS A 293 0.62 6.08 24.78
C LYS A 293 -0.53 5.91 23.79
N VAL A 294 -1.19 7.00 23.37
CA VAL A 294 -2.23 6.98 22.32
C VAL A 294 -1.65 6.53 20.96
N ALA A 295 -0.49 7.07 20.56
CA ALA A 295 0.16 6.69 19.31
C ALA A 295 0.62 5.21 19.32
N ASP A 296 1.14 4.71 20.43
CA ASP A 296 1.55 3.30 20.57
C ASP A 296 0.35 2.34 20.55
N GLU A 297 -0.78 2.69 21.18
CA GLU A 297 -2.00 1.89 21.08
C GLU A 297 -2.44 1.75 19.60
N ILE A 298 -2.45 2.85 18.84
CA ILE A 298 -2.79 2.83 17.40
C ILE A 298 -1.81 1.93 16.61
N VAL A 299 -0.50 2.05 16.87
CA VAL A 299 0.53 1.20 16.24
C VAL A 299 0.32 -0.28 16.58
N GLN A 300 0.03 -0.60 17.83
CA GLN A 300 -0.14 -1.97 18.29
C GLN A 300 -1.42 -2.61 17.74
N VAL A 301 -2.54 -1.90 17.73
CA VAL A 301 -3.80 -2.38 17.14
C VAL A 301 -3.67 -2.55 15.62
N SER A 302 -2.95 -1.64 14.94
CA SER A 302 -2.63 -1.75 13.51
C SER A 302 -1.74 -2.96 13.20
N SER A 303 -0.67 -3.17 13.97
CA SER A 303 0.25 -4.32 13.87
C SER A 303 -0.48 -5.67 14.06
N ASN A 304 -1.39 -5.73 15.04
CA ASN A 304 -2.26 -6.90 15.24
C ASN A 304 -3.13 -7.18 14.00
N LEU A 305 -3.69 -6.15 13.38
CA LEU A 305 -4.51 -6.28 12.18
C LEU A 305 -3.70 -6.70 10.94
N VAL A 306 -2.48 -6.18 10.75
CA VAL A 306 -1.54 -6.65 9.71
C VAL A 306 -1.21 -8.13 9.92
N SER A 307 -1.02 -8.56 11.17
CA SER A 307 -0.74 -9.96 11.51
C SER A 307 -1.95 -10.86 11.24
N ALA A 308 -3.17 -10.39 11.56
CA ALA A 308 -4.41 -11.10 11.22
C ALA A 308 -4.56 -11.30 9.71
N ILE A 309 -4.27 -10.28 8.89
CA ILE A 309 -4.27 -10.40 7.42
C ILE A 309 -3.31 -11.50 6.96
N ARG A 310 -2.06 -11.50 7.46
CA ARG A 310 -1.06 -12.52 7.08
C ARG A 310 -1.52 -13.94 7.44
N ASN A 311 -2.06 -14.12 8.64
CA ASN A 311 -2.58 -15.41 9.08
C ASN A 311 -3.74 -15.89 8.17
N THR A 312 -4.66 -15.00 7.79
CA THR A 312 -5.74 -15.35 6.84
C THR A 312 -5.21 -15.62 5.42
N GLU A 313 -4.19 -14.90 4.94
CA GLU A 313 -3.53 -15.22 3.66
C GLU A 313 -2.90 -16.63 3.67
N GLU A 314 -2.29 -17.04 4.77
CA GLU A 314 -1.72 -18.38 4.94
C GLU A 314 -2.81 -19.46 4.97
N ILE A 315 -3.89 -19.24 5.72
CA ILE A 315 -5.06 -20.15 5.76
C ILE A 315 -5.68 -20.31 4.37
N VAL A 316 -5.89 -19.21 3.63
CA VAL A 316 -6.45 -19.28 2.27
C VAL A 316 -5.52 -20.05 1.33
N ARG A 317 -4.21 -19.85 1.40
CA ARG A 317 -3.24 -20.63 0.59
C ARG A 317 -3.34 -22.13 0.91
N ALA A 318 -3.40 -22.50 2.19
CA ALA A 318 -3.56 -23.89 2.60
C ALA A 318 -4.86 -24.53 2.07
N ILE A 319 -5.99 -23.80 2.09
CA ILE A 319 -7.27 -24.29 1.53
C ILE A 319 -7.19 -24.43 0.01
N LEU A 320 -6.57 -23.48 -0.70
CA LEU A 320 -6.39 -23.56 -2.15
C LEU A 320 -5.50 -24.74 -2.56
N ASP A 321 -4.43 -25.04 -1.82
CA ASP A 321 -3.58 -26.21 -2.06
C ASP A 321 -4.31 -27.52 -1.72
N ALA A 322 -5.14 -27.56 -0.67
CA ALA A 322 -6.00 -28.71 -0.37
C ALA A 322 -7.04 -28.98 -1.47
N ASN A 323 -7.64 -27.92 -2.03
CA ASN A 323 -8.54 -28.02 -3.19
C ASN A 323 -7.79 -28.51 -4.44
N ARG A 324 -6.58 -28.01 -4.71
CA ARG A 324 -5.73 -28.49 -5.80
C ARG A 324 -5.38 -29.97 -5.65
N ASN A 325 -5.05 -30.41 -4.45
CA ASN A 325 -4.76 -31.82 -4.16
C ASN A 325 -6.01 -32.70 -4.36
N SER A 326 -7.17 -32.23 -3.92
CA SER A 326 -8.46 -32.91 -4.10
C SER A 326 -8.85 -33.05 -5.58
N LEU A 327 -8.59 -32.03 -6.40
CA LEU A 327 -8.78 -32.08 -7.86
C LEU A 327 -7.81 -33.06 -8.53
N MET A 328 -6.54 -33.10 -8.10
CA MET A 328 -5.55 -34.06 -8.60
C MET A 328 -5.94 -35.51 -8.28
N LEU A 329 -6.47 -35.76 -7.07
CA LEU A 329 -6.99 -37.07 -6.67
C LEU A 329 -8.24 -37.47 -7.49
N LEU A 330 -9.10 -36.50 -7.84
CA LEU A 330 -10.27 -36.75 -8.69
C LEU A 330 -9.84 -37.10 -10.12
N ASP A 331 -8.90 -36.36 -10.71
CA ASP A 331 -8.35 -36.65 -12.04
C ASP A 331 -7.66 -38.02 -12.10
N LEU A 332 -6.92 -38.39 -11.06
CA LEU A 332 -6.35 -39.74 -10.90
C LEU A 332 -7.45 -40.81 -10.86
N LYS A 333 -8.52 -40.61 -10.11
CA LYS A 333 -9.68 -41.53 -10.06
C LYS A 333 -10.39 -41.65 -11.42
N PHE A 334 -10.55 -40.55 -12.16
CA PHE A 334 -11.15 -40.54 -13.50
C PHE A 334 -10.25 -41.22 -14.54
N SER A 335 -8.94 -40.96 -14.50
CA SER A 335 -7.94 -41.61 -15.34
C SER A 335 -7.93 -43.12 -15.12
N ILE A 336 -7.92 -43.56 -13.86
CA ILE A 336 -8.00 -44.98 -13.50
C ILE A 336 -9.32 -45.61 -13.98
N GLY A 337 -10.47 -44.95 -13.79
CA GLY A 337 -11.75 -45.42 -14.32
C GLY A 337 -11.76 -45.53 -15.85
N THR A 338 -11.16 -44.55 -16.53
CA THR A 338 -11.02 -44.54 -18.00
C THR A 338 -10.13 -45.69 -18.47
N LEU A 339 -9.03 -45.98 -17.77
CA LEU A 339 -8.19 -47.16 -18.04
C LEU A 339 -8.98 -48.46 -17.88
N GLY A 340 -9.76 -48.61 -16.82
CA GLY A 340 -10.61 -49.79 -16.59
C GLY A 340 -11.65 -49.99 -17.69
N ILE A 341 -12.35 -48.93 -18.10
CA ILE A 341 -13.31 -48.97 -19.24
C ILE A 341 -12.56 -49.26 -20.56
N SER A 342 -11.37 -48.70 -20.77
CA SER A 342 -10.58 -48.94 -21.99
C SER A 342 -10.13 -50.39 -22.13
N ALA A 343 -9.78 -51.06 -21.01
CA ALA A 343 -9.43 -52.48 -21.00
C ALA A 343 -10.63 -53.36 -21.38
N GLY A 344 -11.83 -53.04 -20.89
CA GLY A 344 -13.07 -53.69 -21.31
C GLY A 344 -13.38 -53.46 -22.79
N MET A 345 -13.33 -52.20 -23.24
CA MET A 345 -13.55 -51.83 -24.65
C MET A 345 -12.57 -52.52 -25.59
N PHE A 346 -11.30 -52.71 -25.19
CA PHE A 346 -10.31 -53.44 -25.99
C PHE A 346 -10.70 -54.91 -26.19
N ILE A 347 -11.14 -55.61 -25.14
CA ILE A 347 -11.60 -57.00 -25.24
C ILE A 347 -12.86 -57.10 -26.09
N ALA A 348 -13.83 -56.19 -25.88
CA ALA A 348 -15.04 -56.13 -26.69
C ALA A 348 -14.73 -55.84 -28.18
N ALA A 349 -13.73 -55.01 -28.47
CA ALA A 349 -13.29 -54.71 -29.82
C ALA A 349 -12.63 -55.93 -30.50
N LEU A 350 -11.80 -56.71 -29.79
CA LEU A 350 -11.18 -57.92 -30.33
C LEU A 350 -12.23 -58.97 -30.75
N TYR A 351 -13.27 -59.18 -29.95
CA TYR A 351 -14.39 -60.08 -30.31
C TYR A 351 -15.42 -59.45 -31.26
N GLY A 352 -15.40 -58.12 -31.43
CA GLY A 352 -16.15 -57.41 -32.47
C GLY A 352 -15.47 -57.40 -33.84
N MET A 353 -14.20 -57.82 -33.92
CA MET A 353 -13.53 -58.09 -35.18
C MET A 353 -13.97 -59.45 -35.72
N ASN A 354 -14.23 -59.53 -37.03
CA ASN A 354 -14.70 -60.74 -37.73
C ASN A 354 -13.57 -61.79 -37.85
N LEU A 355 -13.21 -62.40 -36.72
CA LEU A 355 -12.23 -63.47 -36.55
C LEU A 355 -12.98 -64.72 -36.11
N GLU A 356 -12.78 -65.85 -36.79
CA GLU A 356 -13.42 -67.13 -36.46
C GLU A 356 -13.13 -67.55 -35.00
N ASN A 357 -14.13 -67.46 -34.13
CA ASN A 357 -14.08 -67.94 -32.76
C ASN A 357 -14.97 -69.17 -32.58
N PHE A 358 -14.40 -70.26 -32.07
CA PHE A 358 -15.08 -71.52 -31.71
C PHE A 358 -16.13 -71.40 -30.57
N ILE A 359 -16.54 -70.17 -30.22
CA ILE A 359 -17.52 -69.84 -29.17
C ILE A 359 -18.81 -69.23 -29.79
N GLU A 360 -18.80 -68.84 -31.07
CA GLU A 360 -19.88 -68.12 -31.75
C GLU A 360 -21.20 -68.91 -31.84
N GLU A 361 -21.16 -70.23 -32.00
CA GLU A 361 -22.37 -71.08 -32.08
C GLU A 361 -23.06 -71.31 -30.73
N SER A 362 -22.49 -70.82 -29.61
CA SER A 362 -23.03 -71.04 -28.26
C SER A 362 -23.97 -69.92 -27.80
N ASN A 363 -25.21 -70.29 -27.47
CA ASN A 363 -26.22 -69.39 -26.87
C ASN A 363 -25.74 -68.65 -25.59
N TYR A 364 -24.68 -69.12 -24.94
CA TYR A 364 -24.11 -68.50 -23.72
C TYR A 364 -22.84 -67.68 -23.97
N GLY A 365 -22.24 -67.75 -25.17
CA GLY A 365 -20.95 -67.11 -25.48
C GLY A 365 -20.95 -65.60 -25.28
N PHE A 366 -21.98 -64.92 -25.79
CA PHE A 366 -22.18 -63.48 -25.62
C PHE A 366 -22.27 -63.05 -24.14
N PHE A 367 -23.06 -63.77 -23.35
CA PHE A 367 -23.21 -63.49 -21.91
C PHE A 367 -21.91 -63.75 -21.14
N GLY A 368 -21.15 -64.78 -21.51
CA GLY A 368 -19.84 -65.08 -20.93
C GLY A 368 -18.81 -63.98 -21.19
N ILE A 369 -18.67 -63.52 -22.45
CA ILE A 369 -17.72 -62.47 -22.82
C ILE A 369 -18.14 -61.11 -22.23
N SER A 370 -19.43 -60.78 -22.25
CA SER A 370 -19.97 -59.57 -21.62
C SER A 370 -19.74 -59.56 -20.09
N GLY A 371 -19.98 -60.69 -19.43
CA GLY A 371 -19.68 -60.88 -18.01
C GLY A 371 -18.19 -60.75 -17.70
N LEU A 372 -17.32 -61.40 -18.48
CA LEU A 372 -15.87 -61.31 -18.33
C LEU A 372 -15.36 -59.88 -18.55
N CYS A 373 -15.85 -59.19 -19.57
CA CYS A 373 -15.52 -57.80 -19.88
C CYS A 373 -15.95 -56.86 -18.73
N THR A 374 -17.14 -57.06 -18.18
CA THR A 374 -17.65 -56.30 -17.02
C THR A 374 -16.79 -56.57 -15.78
N VAL A 375 -16.47 -57.84 -15.49
CA VAL A 375 -15.61 -58.22 -14.36
C VAL A 375 -14.20 -57.64 -14.52
N LEU A 376 -13.59 -57.73 -15.70
CA LEU A 376 -12.27 -57.17 -15.95
C LEU A 376 -12.26 -55.64 -15.87
N SER A 377 -13.31 -54.96 -16.37
CA SER A 377 -13.45 -53.50 -16.22
C SER A 377 -13.59 -53.08 -14.76
N VAL A 378 -14.30 -53.86 -13.94
CA VAL A 378 -14.50 -53.63 -12.50
C VAL A 378 -13.27 -54.04 -11.66
N VAL A 379 -12.45 -54.99 -12.12
CA VAL A 379 -11.18 -55.36 -11.48
C VAL A 379 -10.07 -54.37 -11.85
N ALA A 380 -10.03 -53.92 -13.11
CA ALA A 380 -9.09 -52.91 -13.60
C ALA A 380 -9.46 -51.47 -13.18
N SER A 381 -10.71 -51.23 -12.77
CA SER A 381 -11.14 -50.06 -11.99
C SER A 381 -11.04 -50.41 -10.49
N PRO A 382 -9.86 -50.32 -9.86
CA PRO A 382 -9.65 -50.83 -8.53
C PRO A 382 -10.53 -50.00 -7.56
N LYS A 383 -11.07 -50.54 -6.45
CA LYS A 383 -10.35 -51.10 -5.30
C LYS A 383 -9.08 -50.33 -4.83
N GLY A 384 -8.69 -49.26 -5.51
CA GLY A 384 -7.54 -48.39 -5.20
C GLY A 384 -7.98 -46.95 -4.85
N ALA A 385 -9.27 -46.78 -4.57
CA ALA A 385 -9.86 -45.58 -3.95
C ALA A 385 -10.26 -45.84 -2.49
N LYS A 386 -9.71 -46.89 -1.87
CA LYS A 386 -9.67 -47.13 -0.43
C LYS A 386 -8.23 -46.95 0.04
N ASP A 387 -7.79 -45.70 0.04
CA ASP A 387 -7.22 -44.97 1.17
C ASP A 387 -7.06 -43.49 0.73
#